data_AF-A0A7Y5T4P9-F1
#
_entry.id   AF-A0A7Y5T4P9-F1
#
_cell.length_a   1.000
_cell.length_b   1.000
_cell.length_c   1.000
_cell.angle_alpha   90.00
_cell.angle_beta   90.00
_cell.angle_gamma   90.00
#
_symmetry.space_group_name_H-M   'P 1'
#
loop_
_entity.id
_entity.type
_entity.pdbx_description
1 polymer ?
#
loop_
_entity_poly.entity_id
_entity_poly.type
_entity_poly.pdbx_seq_one_letter_code
_entity_poly.pdbx_strand_id
1 'polypeptide(L)'
;GRPSRAPSWLTGWRDDRGRTHLVVDEPAALVWAVDAGALAWSPSAARVEAPDRPTYAVVEVDGPDWAEVLTVARLCRTALDHLGLTAGPQVTGRGGVQVWVPVRHGPTAEQVRAWVDRLAGVVGQVLPDVALAPRSAAPLAPYAPVVRPGAPVSMPVDWDELDDLRPDAFTIRDVRRRLGEHGDPFVRLLLVDQVLPPLT
;
A
#
# COMPACT_ATOMS: atom_id res chain seq x y z
N GLY A 1 13.37 9.53 7.62
CA GLY A 1 14.54 10.35 7.21
C GLY A 1 15.82 9.56 7.43
N ARG A 2 16.88 9.82 6.66
CA ARG A 2 18.18 9.16 6.82
C ARG A 2 18.97 9.80 7.99
N PRO A 3 19.38 9.04 9.01
CA PRO A 3 20.20 9.54 10.11
C PRO A 3 21.57 10.07 9.64
N SER A 4 22.12 11.07 10.35
CA SER A 4 23.45 11.63 10.06
C SER A 4 24.61 10.63 10.21
N ARG A 5 24.41 9.56 11.00
CA ARG A 5 25.36 8.44 11.19
C ARG A 5 25.12 7.25 10.25
N ALA A 6 24.22 7.40 9.26
CA ALA A 6 23.96 6.33 8.31
C ALA A 6 25.23 6.00 7.50
N PRO A 7 25.62 4.72 7.39
CA PRO A 7 26.75 4.30 6.55
C PRO A 7 26.72 4.90 5.14
N SER A 8 27.90 5.17 4.57
CA SER A 8 28.03 5.80 3.25
C SER A 8 27.48 4.97 2.10
N TRP A 9 27.45 3.64 2.25
CA TRP A 9 26.91 2.71 1.25
C TRP A 9 25.39 2.78 1.12
N LEU A 10 24.67 3.32 2.11
CA LEU A 10 23.22 3.49 2.00
C LEU A 10 22.88 4.57 0.98
N THR A 11 21.86 4.35 0.18
CA THR A 11 21.32 5.34 -0.74
C THR A 11 20.46 6.36 0.02
N GLY A 12 20.63 7.65 -0.30
CA GLY A 12 19.82 8.72 0.27
C GLY A 12 19.33 9.66 -0.82
N TRP A 13 18.08 10.06 -0.74
CA TRP A 13 17.47 11.04 -1.65
C TRP A 13 17.15 12.32 -0.88
N ARG A 14 17.55 13.48 -1.41
CA ARG A 14 17.29 14.78 -0.80
C ARG A 14 16.09 15.43 -1.46
N ASP A 15 15.06 15.76 -0.67
CA ASP A 15 13.89 16.48 -1.16
C ASP A 15 14.18 17.97 -1.37
N ASP A 16 13.28 18.67 -2.08
CA ASP A 16 13.37 20.11 -2.35
C ASP A 16 13.39 20.99 -1.08
N ARG A 17 13.04 20.41 0.07
CA ARG A 17 13.08 21.07 1.39
C ARG A 17 14.38 20.77 2.14
N GLY A 18 15.36 20.15 1.48
CA GLY A 18 16.68 19.84 2.04
C GLY A 18 16.70 18.64 2.99
N ARG A 19 15.60 17.90 3.15
CA ARG A 19 15.56 16.72 4.02
C ARG A 19 16.06 15.51 3.25
N THR A 20 16.89 14.71 3.90
CA THR A 20 17.40 13.45 3.31
C THR A 20 16.53 12.29 3.77
N HIS A 21 15.99 11.55 2.81
CA HIS A 21 15.21 10.33 2.98
C HIS A 21 16.09 9.12 2.67
N LEU A 22 15.85 8.02 3.39
CA LEU A 22 16.51 6.76 3.10
C LEU A 22 15.83 6.12 1.89
N VAL A 23 16.62 5.63 0.94
CA VAL A 23 16.14 4.80 -0.17
C VAL A 23 16.54 3.38 0.16
N VAL A 24 15.54 2.48 0.22
CA VAL A 24 15.76 1.05 0.50
C VAL A 24 15.69 0.32 -0.82
N ASP A 25 16.85 0.21 -1.48
CA ASP A 25 17.04 -0.37 -2.81
C ASP A 25 17.69 -1.76 -2.80
N GLU A 26 18.10 -2.24 -1.62
CA GLU A 26 18.67 -3.57 -1.44
C GLU A 26 18.31 -4.19 -0.07
N PRO A 27 18.37 -5.52 0.09
CA PRO A 27 18.08 -6.18 1.37
C PRO A 27 18.94 -5.69 2.53
N ALA A 28 20.21 -5.34 2.28
CA ALA A 28 21.10 -4.83 3.32
C ALA A 28 20.62 -3.50 3.90
N ALA A 29 20.09 -2.60 3.07
CA ALA A 29 19.53 -1.33 3.49
C ALA A 29 18.29 -1.54 4.38
N LEU A 30 17.45 -2.53 4.07
CA LEU A 30 16.29 -2.88 4.89
C LEU A 30 16.73 -3.41 6.27
N VAL A 31 17.68 -4.34 6.31
CA VAL A 31 18.22 -4.90 7.56
C VAL A 31 18.84 -3.81 8.42
N TRP A 32 19.65 -2.93 7.83
CA TRP A 32 20.24 -1.80 8.55
C TRP A 32 19.18 -0.88 9.15
N ALA A 33 18.12 -0.60 8.38
CA ALA A 33 17.11 0.33 8.84
C ALA A 33 16.25 -0.28 9.97
N VAL A 34 16.06 -1.62 10.00
CA VAL A 34 15.51 -2.34 11.16
C VAL A 34 16.45 -2.23 12.38
N ASP A 35 17.75 -2.45 12.20
CA ASP A 35 18.77 -2.30 13.27
C ASP A 35 18.78 -0.86 13.85
N ALA A 36 18.57 0.14 12.99
CA ALA A 36 18.40 1.54 13.38
C ALA A 36 17.05 1.85 14.07
N GLY A 37 16.20 0.84 14.30
CA GLY A 37 14.94 0.95 15.06
C GLY A 37 13.69 1.23 14.21
N ALA A 38 13.75 1.09 12.89
CA ALA A 38 12.55 1.23 12.06
C ALA A 38 11.64 -0.01 12.20
N LEU A 39 10.45 0.20 12.78
CA LEU A 39 9.48 -0.86 13.07
C LEU A 39 8.23 -0.83 12.16
N ALA A 40 8.06 0.21 11.34
CA ALA A 40 6.98 0.31 10.37
C ALA A 40 7.45 1.15 9.17
N TRP A 41 6.97 0.80 7.99
CA TRP A 41 7.43 1.38 6.73
C TRP A 41 6.28 2.03 5.98
N SER A 42 6.50 3.28 5.58
CA SER A 42 5.57 4.01 4.71
C SER A 42 6.35 4.66 3.56
N PRO A 43 6.71 3.89 2.53
CA PRO A 43 7.43 4.41 1.37
C PRO A 43 6.54 5.37 0.59
N SER A 44 7.14 6.27 -0.20
CA SER A 44 6.40 6.99 -1.22
C SER A 44 5.84 6.01 -2.26
N ALA A 45 4.65 6.28 -2.82
CA ALA A 45 4.18 5.56 -4.00
C ALA A 45 4.93 5.94 -5.29
N ALA A 46 5.76 6.99 -5.24
CA ALA A 46 6.61 7.45 -6.33
C ALA A 46 8.06 6.99 -6.16
N ARG A 47 8.76 6.85 -7.30
CA ARG A 47 10.20 6.56 -7.31
C ARG A 47 11.02 7.85 -7.25
N VAL A 48 12.30 7.74 -6.90
CA VAL A 48 13.18 8.90 -6.71
C VAL A 48 13.44 9.69 -8.00
N GLU A 49 13.32 9.06 -9.16
CA GLU A 49 13.52 9.67 -10.47
C GLU A 49 12.36 10.60 -10.87
N ALA A 50 11.17 10.36 -10.32
CA ALA A 50 9.96 11.13 -10.59
C ALA A 50 9.10 11.23 -9.31
N PRO A 51 9.55 11.99 -8.29
CA PRO A 51 8.96 11.99 -6.95
C PRO A 51 7.53 12.57 -6.89
N ASP A 52 7.09 13.29 -7.93
CA ASP A 52 5.72 13.79 -8.09
C ASP A 52 4.82 12.84 -8.91
N ARG A 53 5.37 11.76 -9.50
CA ARG A 53 4.67 10.79 -10.35
C ARG A 53 4.59 9.42 -9.66
N PRO A 54 3.52 9.15 -8.89
CA PRO A 54 3.34 7.85 -8.27
C PRO A 54 3.20 6.73 -9.30
N THR A 55 3.72 5.56 -8.93
CA THR A 55 3.59 4.30 -9.68
C THR A 55 2.43 3.43 -9.18
N TYR A 56 1.75 3.87 -8.13
CA TYR A 56 0.56 3.24 -7.57
C TYR A 56 -0.46 4.28 -7.13
N ALA A 57 -1.73 4.02 -7.38
CA ALA A 57 -2.83 4.60 -6.63
C ALA A 57 -3.18 3.62 -5.50
N VAL A 58 -3.13 4.09 -4.26
CA VAL A 58 -3.48 3.28 -3.09
C VAL A 58 -4.77 3.82 -2.48
N VAL A 59 -5.79 2.98 -2.44
CA VAL A 59 -7.08 3.27 -1.82
C VAL A 59 -7.09 2.61 -0.45
N GLU A 60 -7.23 3.39 0.62
CA GLU A 60 -7.44 2.85 1.96
C GLU A 60 -8.93 2.73 2.24
N VAL A 61 -9.32 1.56 2.73
CA VAL A 61 -10.65 1.21 3.20
C VAL A 61 -10.53 0.96 4.70
N ASP A 62 -11.13 1.81 5.52
CA ASP A 62 -11.03 1.72 6.98
C ASP A 62 -12.37 2.06 7.63
N GLY A 63 -12.76 1.28 8.61
CA GLY A 63 -14.07 1.40 9.25
C GLY A 63 -14.10 0.65 10.57
N PRO A 64 -15.13 0.89 11.40
CA PRO A 64 -15.25 0.28 12.72
C PRO A 64 -15.62 -1.21 12.66
N ASP A 65 -16.37 -1.62 11.62
CA ASP A 65 -16.77 -3.00 11.39
C ASP A 65 -15.99 -3.61 10.22
N TRP A 66 -15.31 -4.73 10.48
CA TRP A 66 -14.55 -5.46 9.47
C TRP A 66 -15.42 -6.01 8.34
N ALA A 67 -16.65 -6.45 8.63
CA ALA A 67 -17.55 -6.97 7.60
C ALA A 67 -17.96 -5.87 6.60
N GLU A 68 -18.12 -4.63 7.09
CA GLU A 68 -18.38 -3.46 6.27
C GLU A 68 -17.14 -3.07 5.46
N VAL A 69 -15.95 -3.09 6.07
CA VAL A 69 -14.67 -2.88 5.37
C VAL A 69 -14.49 -3.87 4.21
N LEU A 70 -14.76 -5.16 4.44
CA LEU A 70 -14.73 -6.19 3.40
C LEU A 70 -15.74 -5.88 2.28
N THR A 71 -16.94 -5.45 2.65
CA THR A 71 -17.98 -5.08 1.68
C THR A 71 -17.53 -3.93 0.80
N VAL A 72 -16.99 -2.86 1.38
CA VAL A 72 -16.48 -1.73 0.60
C VAL A 72 -15.25 -2.12 -0.23
N ALA A 73 -14.34 -2.95 0.30
CA ALA A 73 -13.20 -3.44 -0.47
C ALA A 73 -13.64 -4.23 -1.72
N ARG A 74 -14.70 -5.04 -1.63
CA ARG A 74 -15.29 -5.75 -2.78
C ARG A 74 -15.99 -4.81 -3.77
N LEU A 75 -16.64 -3.76 -3.29
CA LEU A 75 -17.20 -2.72 -4.16
C LEU A 75 -16.10 -1.99 -4.92
N CYS A 76 -14.97 -1.69 -4.25
CA CYS A 76 -13.77 -1.17 -4.90
C CYS A 76 -13.24 -2.14 -5.96
N ARG A 77 -13.08 -3.43 -5.65
CA ARG A 77 -12.69 -4.47 -6.64
C ARG A 77 -13.60 -4.44 -7.86
N THR A 78 -14.92 -4.47 -7.64
CA THR A 78 -15.94 -4.48 -8.70
C THR A 78 -15.87 -3.23 -9.58
N ALA A 79 -15.71 -2.05 -8.99
CA ALA A 79 -15.56 -0.80 -9.73
C ALA A 79 -14.26 -0.79 -10.55
N LEU A 80 -13.15 -1.27 -9.99
CA LEU A 80 -11.87 -1.37 -10.69
C LEU A 80 -11.93 -2.38 -11.84
N ASP A 81 -12.57 -3.54 -11.64
CA ASP A 81 -12.78 -4.55 -12.67
C ASP A 81 -13.64 -3.99 -13.82
N HIS A 82 -14.69 -3.22 -13.52
CA HIS A 82 -15.50 -2.54 -14.54
C HIS A 82 -14.69 -1.51 -15.36
N LEU A 83 -13.72 -0.86 -14.73
CA LEU A 83 -12.79 0.07 -15.38
C LEU A 83 -11.64 -0.64 -16.12
N GLY A 84 -11.59 -1.98 -16.08
CA GLY A 84 -10.52 -2.78 -16.69
C GLY A 84 -9.17 -2.64 -15.97
N LEU A 85 -9.16 -2.26 -14.70
CA LEU A 85 -7.96 -2.04 -13.90
C LEU A 85 -7.64 -3.28 -13.05
N THR A 86 -6.38 -3.71 -13.10
CA THR A 86 -5.86 -4.70 -12.16
C THR A 86 -5.52 -4.03 -10.83
N ALA A 87 -5.88 -4.66 -9.72
CA ALA A 87 -5.54 -4.22 -8.38
C ALA A 87 -5.37 -5.40 -7.43
N GLY A 88 -4.58 -5.22 -6.36
CA GLY A 88 -4.40 -6.22 -5.31
C GLY A 88 -4.72 -5.68 -3.92
N PRO A 89 -5.39 -6.45 -3.05
CA PRO A 89 -5.68 -6.06 -1.69
C PRO A 89 -4.52 -6.41 -0.75
N GLN A 90 -4.40 -5.62 0.31
CA GLN A 90 -3.47 -5.83 1.41
C GLN A 90 -4.20 -5.57 2.72
N VAL A 91 -4.25 -6.56 3.61
CA VAL A 91 -4.73 -6.31 4.98
C VAL A 91 -3.69 -5.46 5.72
N THR A 92 -4.15 -4.53 6.54
CA THR A 92 -3.26 -3.53 7.16
C THR A 92 -2.64 -3.99 8.48
N GLY A 93 -3.04 -5.13 9.06
CA GLY A 93 -2.67 -5.49 10.43
C GLY A 93 -3.32 -4.59 11.49
N ARG A 94 -4.32 -3.81 11.10
CA ARG A 94 -5.02 -2.81 11.93
C ARG A 94 -6.52 -3.13 11.96
N GLY A 95 -7.29 -2.45 11.13
CA GLY A 95 -8.72 -2.69 10.93
C GLY A 95 -9.16 -2.49 9.48
N GLY A 96 -8.22 -2.11 8.59
CA GLY A 96 -8.52 -1.74 7.21
C GLY A 96 -7.82 -2.59 6.16
N VAL A 97 -8.15 -2.29 4.90
CA VAL A 97 -7.55 -2.86 3.68
C VAL A 97 -6.97 -1.71 2.85
N GLN A 98 -5.78 -1.94 2.29
CA GLN A 98 -5.22 -1.10 1.23
C GLN A 98 -5.39 -1.81 -0.11
N VAL A 99 -6.05 -1.16 -1.06
CA VAL A 99 -6.18 -1.64 -2.44
C VAL A 99 -5.14 -0.93 -3.29
N TRP A 100 -4.20 -1.70 -3.81
CA TRP A 100 -3.06 -1.24 -4.60
C TRP A 100 -3.35 -1.37 -6.10
N VAL A 101 -3.39 -0.23 -6.78
CA VAL A 101 -3.65 -0.13 -8.22
C VAL A 101 -2.36 0.36 -8.90
N PRO A 102 -1.65 -0.48 -9.68
CA PRO A 102 -0.51 -0.04 -10.46
C PRO A 102 -0.89 1.08 -11.43
N VAL A 103 0.01 2.04 -11.63
CA VAL A 103 -0.21 3.20 -12.51
C VAL A 103 1.04 3.45 -13.33
N ARG A 104 0.87 3.47 -14.66
CA ARG A 104 1.91 3.91 -15.60
C ARG A 104 2.39 5.31 -15.23
N HIS A 105 3.70 5.54 -15.33
CA HIS A 105 4.28 6.89 -15.19
C HIS A 105 3.54 7.90 -16.07
N GLY A 106 3.04 8.97 -15.46
CA GLY A 106 2.23 9.96 -16.18
C GLY A 106 1.48 10.90 -15.26
N PRO A 107 0.50 10.44 -14.47
CA PRO A 107 -0.28 11.33 -13.61
C PRO A 107 0.56 11.86 -12.44
N THR A 108 0.26 13.09 -12.02
CA THR A 108 0.81 13.67 -10.79
C THR A 108 0.18 13.02 -9.56
N ALA A 109 0.84 13.15 -8.41
CA ALA A 109 0.29 12.74 -7.12
C ALA A 109 -1.08 13.40 -6.83
N GLU A 110 -1.30 14.64 -7.28
CA GLU A 110 -2.58 15.34 -7.19
C GLU A 110 -3.65 14.70 -8.08
N GLN A 111 -3.31 14.37 -9.33
CA GLN A 111 -4.22 13.70 -10.26
C GLN A 111 -4.61 12.31 -9.75
N VAL A 112 -3.66 11.54 -9.20
CA VAL A 112 -3.95 10.24 -8.59
C VAL A 112 -4.84 10.40 -7.36
N ARG A 113 -4.57 11.38 -6.51
CA ARG A 113 -5.42 11.68 -5.34
C ARG A 113 -6.86 12.00 -5.77
N ALA A 114 -7.02 12.94 -6.70
CA ALA A 114 -8.33 13.34 -7.21
C ALA A 114 -9.08 12.17 -7.90
N TRP A 115 -8.35 11.27 -8.55
CA TRP A 115 -8.92 10.05 -9.12
C TRP A 115 -9.46 9.12 -8.04
N VAL A 116 -8.67 8.86 -6.98
CA VAL A 116 -9.13 8.04 -5.84
C VAL A 116 -10.28 8.71 -5.09
N ASP A 117 -10.24 10.03 -4.89
CA ASP A 117 -11.32 10.77 -4.24
C ASP A 117 -12.64 10.65 -5.03
N ARG A 118 -12.59 10.67 -6.37
CA ARG A 118 -13.77 10.41 -7.21
C ARG A 118 -14.26 8.97 -7.06
N LEU A 119 -13.36 7.98 -7.09
CA LEU A 119 -13.71 6.58 -6.85
C LEU A 119 -14.39 6.41 -5.47
N ALA A 120 -13.84 7.04 -4.44
CA ALA A 120 -14.40 7.10 -3.10
C ALA A 120 -15.77 7.78 -3.06
N GLY A 121 -15.95 8.87 -3.81
CA GLY A 121 -17.24 9.55 -3.93
C GLY A 121 -18.35 8.69 -4.53
N VAL A 122 -18.00 7.72 -5.38
CA VAL A 122 -18.95 6.77 -5.98
C VAL A 122 -19.18 5.56 -5.07
N VAL A 123 -18.10 4.93 -4.59
CA VAL A 123 -18.16 3.68 -3.82
C VAL A 123 -18.59 3.92 -2.36
N GLY A 124 -18.08 4.98 -1.73
CA GLY A 124 -18.31 5.29 -0.31
C GLY A 124 -19.74 5.70 0.03
N GLN A 125 -20.61 5.95 -0.96
CA GLN A 125 -22.03 6.24 -0.71
C GLN A 125 -22.81 5.02 -0.20
N VAL A 126 -22.29 3.81 -0.43
CA VAL A 126 -23.00 2.57 -0.07
C VAL A 126 -22.93 2.31 1.43
N LEU A 127 -21.78 2.58 2.06
CA LEU A 127 -21.54 2.39 3.49
C LEU A 127 -20.83 3.64 4.05
N PRO A 128 -21.58 4.65 4.50
CA PRO A 128 -21.01 5.95 4.92
C PRO A 128 -20.06 5.87 6.12
N ASP A 129 -20.20 4.84 6.96
CA ASP A 129 -19.35 4.63 8.15
C ASP A 129 -17.99 4.00 7.82
N VAL A 130 -17.79 3.55 6.57
CA VAL A 130 -16.51 3.06 6.06
C VAL A 130 -15.85 4.15 5.23
N ALA A 131 -14.72 4.64 5.72
CA ALA A 131 -13.93 5.63 5.03
C ALA A 131 -13.19 5.01 3.83
N LEU A 132 -13.31 5.65 2.68
CA LEU A 132 -12.52 5.37 1.49
C LEU A 132 -11.66 6.60 1.15
N ALA A 133 -10.34 6.45 1.15
CA ALA A 133 -9.46 7.61 1.00
C ALA A 133 -8.14 7.29 0.27
N PRO A 134 -7.53 8.28 -0.40
CA PRO A 134 -6.21 8.13 -1.01
C PRO A 134 -5.09 7.99 0.03
N ARG A 135 -4.19 7.04 -0.20
CA ARG A 135 -2.95 6.86 0.57
C ARG A 135 -1.69 6.84 -0.30
N SER A 136 -1.61 7.64 -1.35
CA SER A 136 -0.44 7.68 -2.25
C SER A 136 0.83 8.30 -1.65
N ALA A 137 0.73 9.16 -0.64
CA ALA A 137 1.90 9.85 -0.07
C ALA A 137 2.68 9.03 0.96
N ALA A 138 2.02 8.08 1.64
CA ALA A 138 2.60 7.27 2.70
C ALA A 138 1.70 6.03 2.99
N PRO A 139 1.47 5.16 2.00
CA PRO A 139 0.79 3.88 2.24
C PRO A 139 1.61 3.01 3.19
N LEU A 140 0.99 1.97 3.76
CA LEU A 140 1.72 1.01 4.58
C LEU A 140 2.43 0.04 3.64
N ALA A 141 3.76 -0.09 3.73
CA ALA A 141 4.48 -0.91 2.78
C ALA A 141 3.98 -2.37 2.80
N PRO A 142 3.89 -3.04 1.64
CA PRO A 142 3.73 -4.49 1.60
C PRO A 142 4.76 -5.18 2.49
N TYR A 143 4.29 -6.14 3.28
CA TYR A 143 5.07 -6.92 4.23
C TYR A 143 5.65 -6.12 5.42
N ALA A 144 5.24 -4.86 5.60
CA ALA A 144 5.69 -4.07 6.75
C ALA A 144 5.10 -4.63 8.06
N PRO A 145 5.93 -4.83 9.11
CA PRO A 145 5.40 -5.06 10.44
C PRO A 145 4.66 -3.83 10.95
N VAL A 146 3.68 -4.08 11.81
CA VAL A 146 2.86 -3.07 12.45
C VAL A 146 3.15 -3.08 13.94
N VAL A 147 3.39 -1.89 14.49
CA VAL A 147 3.67 -1.69 15.92
C VAL A 147 2.40 -1.88 16.74
N ARG A 148 2.04 -3.14 16.99
CA ARG A 148 0.89 -3.59 17.79
C ARG A 148 1.20 -4.91 18.51
N PRO A 149 0.47 -5.23 19.60
CA PRO A 149 0.54 -6.54 20.22
C PRO A 149 0.39 -7.66 19.19
N GLY A 150 1.22 -8.69 19.29
CA GLY A 150 1.27 -9.78 18.30
C GLY A 150 2.18 -9.53 17.09
N ALA A 151 2.57 -8.27 16.84
CA ALA A 151 3.35 -7.83 15.67
C ALA A 151 2.71 -8.28 14.34
N PRO A 152 1.46 -7.83 14.06
CA PRO A 152 0.82 -8.12 12.79
C PRO A 152 1.59 -7.48 11.63
N VAL A 153 1.36 -7.99 10.42
CA VAL A 153 2.03 -7.55 9.20
C VAL A 153 0.99 -7.02 8.23
N SER A 154 1.34 -5.94 7.52
CA SER A 154 0.56 -5.52 6.37
C SER A 154 0.78 -6.50 5.23
N MET A 155 -0.18 -7.39 5.02
CA MET A 155 0.03 -8.57 4.19
C MET A 155 -0.75 -8.45 2.88
N PRO A 156 -0.07 -8.41 1.73
CA PRO A 156 -0.67 -8.71 0.43
C PRO A 156 -1.41 -10.05 0.46
N VAL A 157 -2.65 -10.05 -0.04
CA VAL A 157 -3.51 -11.23 -0.10
C VAL A 157 -4.14 -11.32 -1.47
N ASP A 158 -4.64 -12.50 -1.83
CA ASP A 158 -5.52 -12.63 -2.98
C ASP A 158 -6.92 -12.15 -2.64
N TRP A 159 -7.64 -11.65 -3.65
CA TRP A 159 -9.00 -11.18 -3.43
C TRP A 159 -9.94 -12.31 -2.96
N ASP A 160 -9.68 -13.55 -3.39
CA ASP A 160 -10.57 -14.68 -3.15
C ASP A 160 -10.41 -15.27 -1.73
N GLU A 161 -9.32 -14.96 -1.02
CA GLU A 161 -9.15 -15.32 0.40
C GLU A 161 -9.57 -14.21 1.36
N LEU A 162 -9.78 -12.98 0.87
CA LEU A 162 -9.95 -11.79 1.72
C LEU A 162 -11.14 -11.92 2.69
N ASP A 163 -12.22 -12.59 2.26
CA ASP A 163 -13.46 -12.75 3.02
C ASP A 163 -13.31 -13.65 4.26
N ASP A 164 -12.32 -14.55 4.23
CA ASP A 164 -12.04 -15.51 5.33
C ASP A 164 -11.02 -14.97 6.33
N LEU A 165 -10.47 -13.78 6.08
CA LEU A 165 -9.40 -13.21 6.87
C LEU A 165 -9.90 -12.24 7.92
N ARG A 166 -9.13 -12.12 9.00
CA ARG A 166 -9.16 -10.99 9.93
C ARG A 166 -8.18 -9.89 9.49
N PRO A 167 -8.36 -8.63 9.91
CA PRO A 167 -7.43 -7.56 9.57
C PRO A 167 -5.99 -7.82 10.04
N ASP A 168 -5.82 -8.60 11.11
CA ASP A 168 -4.57 -8.95 11.77
C ASP A 168 -4.18 -10.43 11.61
N ALA A 169 -4.69 -11.10 10.56
CA ALA A 169 -4.52 -12.54 10.35
C ALA A 169 -3.06 -13.02 10.23
N PHE A 170 -2.13 -12.12 9.91
CA PHE A 170 -0.73 -12.46 9.67
C PHE A 170 0.20 -11.69 10.61
N THR A 171 1.21 -12.39 11.13
CA THR A 171 2.26 -11.83 11.99
C THR A 171 3.65 -12.07 11.42
N ILE A 172 4.65 -11.38 11.98
CA ILE A 172 6.07 -11.61 11.62
C ILE A 172 6.51 -13.08 11.78
N ARG A 173 5.79 -13.90 12.56
CA ARG A 173 6.08 -15.31 12.79
C ARG A 173 5.62 -16.20 11.64
N ASP A 174 4.57 -15.79 10.92
CA ASP A 174 3.86 -16.64 9.96
C ASP A 174 4.10 -16.24 8.51
N VAL A 175 4.47 -14.98 8.25
CA VAL A 175 4.62 -14.43 6.88
C VAL A 175 5.55 -15.27 6.00
N ARG A 176 6.70 -15.71 6.51
CA ARG A 176 7.64 -16.53 5.72
C ARG A 176 7.03 -17.86 5.30
N ARG A 177 6.30 -18.52 6.21
CA ARG A 177 5.61 -19.78 5.93
C ARG A 177 4.49 -19.54 4.92
N ARG A 178 3.68 -18.51 5.12
CA ARG A 178 2.57 -18.12 4.22
C ARG A 178 3.06 -17.86 2.80
N LEU A 179 4.17 -17.14 2.62
CA LEU A 179 4.79 -16.89 1.32
C LEU A 179 5.34 -18.18 0.68
N GLY A 180 5.91 -19.09 1.48
CA GLY A 180 6.39 -20.39 0.99
C GLY A 180 5.27 -21.31 0.50
N GLU A 181 4.09 -21.23 1.11
CA GLU A 181 2.96 -22.09 0.79
C GLU A 181 2.11 -21.57 -0.39
N HIS A 182 1.91 -20.25 -0.50
CA HIS A 182 0.96 -19.68 -1.47
C HIS A 182 1.61 -18.70 -2.46
N GLY A 183 2.91 -18.40 -2.31
CA GLY A 183 3.60 -17.40 -3.13
C GLY A 183 3.30 -15.95 -2.72
N ASP A 184 3.77 -15.01 -3.56
CA ASP A 184 3.60 -13.56 -3.40
C ASP A 184 2.42 -13.05 -4.26
N PRO A 185 1.28 -12.64 -3.68
CA PRO A 185 0.12 -12.17 -4.44
C PRO A 185 0.39 -10.90 -5.26
N PHE A 186 1.38 -10.09 -4.86
CA PHE A 186 1.71 -8.82 -5.50
C PHE A 186 2.73 -8.96 -6.63
N VAL A 187 3.34 -10.13 -6.84
CA VAL A 187 4.28 -10.36 -7.95
C VAL A 187 3.68 -9.96 -9.30
N ARG A 188 2.37 -10.20 -9.48
CA ARG A 188 1.63 -9.87 -10.69
C ARG A 188 1.42 -8.37 -10.88
N LEU A 189 1.30 -7.61 -9.80
CA LEU A 189 1.14 -6.15 -9.86
C LEU A 189 2.40 -5.46 -10.37
N LEU A 190 3.59 -6.05 -10.13
CA LEU A 190 4.87 -5.50 -10.56
C LEU A 190 5.03 -5.44 -12.09
N LEU A 191 4.24 -6.24 -12.82
CA LEU A 191 4.29 -6.35 -14.28
C LEU A 191 3.17 -5.55 -14.98
N VAL A 192 2.27 -4.94 -14.21
CA VAL A 192 1.11 -4.22 -14.75
C VAL A 192 1.51 -2.78 -15.05
N ASP A 193 1.27 -2.37 -16.29
CA ASP A 193 1.49 -1.00 -16.76
C ASP A 193 0.18 -0.43 -17.34
N GLN A 194 -0.68 0.07 -16.45
CA GLN A 194 -2.03 0.53 -16.80
C GLN A 194 -2.23 2.03 -16.57
N VAL A 195 -3.10 2.63 -17.37
CA VAL A 195 -3.44 4.07 -17.28
C VAL A 195 -4.76 4.21 -16.54
N LEU A 196 -4.83 5.13 -15.57
CA LEU A 196 -6.08 5.45 -14.88
C LEU A 196 -7.06 6.10 -15.87
N PRO A 197 -8.24 5.50 -16.11
CA PRO A 197 -9.25 6.10 -16.97
C PRO A 197 -9.88 7.32 -16.28
N PRO A 198 -10.45 8.27 -17.04
CA PRO A 198 -11.27 9.31 -16.44
C PRO A 198 -12.48 8.69 -15.73
N LEU A 199 -12.84 9.22 -14.57
CA LEU A 199 -14.08 8.90 -13.86
C LEU A 199 -15.04 10.06 -14.12
N THR A 200 -16.12 9.80 -14.85
CA THR A 200 -17.22 10.74 -15.12
C THR A 200 -18.28 10.68 -14.06
#